data_AF-A0A2K6RI49-F1
#
_entry.id   AF-A0A2K6RI49-F1
#
_cell.length_a   1.000
_cell.length_b   1.000
_cell.length_c   1.000
_cell.angle_alpha   90.00
_cell.angle_beta   90.00
_cell.angle_gamma   90.00
#
_symmetry.space_group_name_H-M   'P 1'
#
loop_
_entity.id
_entity.type
_entity.pdbx_description
1 polymer ?
#
loop_
_entity_poly.entity_id
_entity_poly.type
_entity_poly.pdbx_seq_one_letter_code
_entity_poly.pdbx_strand_id
1 'polypeptide(L)'
;HAVDFAERHGYIKGTLKYVIHYPGRSAPLAKVVFRDPYRFEKRTELFIAAEGIHTGQFVYCGKTAQLNIDNMLPVGPMTEGTIVCCLEEKPGDRGKLARASGNYVTVISYNPETKKTLVKLPSGSKKVISSANRSGVVVGACSPSY
;
A
#
# COMPACT_ATOMS: atom_id res chain seq x y z
N HIS A 1 6.74 -3.23 12.71
CA HIS A 1 6.60 -1.77 12.64
C HIS A 1 5.19 -1.39 13.03
N ALA A 2 5.04 -0.65 14.12
CA ALA A 2 3.84 0.13 14.37
C ALA A 2 3.74 1.25 13.32
N VAL A 3 2.53 1.69 12.98
CA VAL A 3 2.32 2.87 12.14
C VAL A 3 2.93 4.08 12.85
N ASP A 4 4.05 4.58 12.33
CA ASP A 4 4.81 5.66 12.93
C ASP A 4 4.01 6.97 12.93
N PHE A 5 4.30 7.87 13.88
CA PHE A 5 3.62 9.17 13.98
C PHE A 5 3.68 9.95 12.66
N ALA A 6 4.83 9.86 11.96
CA ALA A 6 5.06 10.48 10.66
C ALA A 6 4.05 10.01 9.59
N GLU A 7 3.67 8.74 9.59
CA GLU A 7 2.69 8.21 8.62
C GLU A 7 1.24 8.59 8.98
N ARG A 8 0.94 8.71 10.28
CA ARG A 8 -0.42 9.07 10.74
C ARG A 8 -0.77 10.54 10.49
N HIS A 9 0.20 11.43 10.64
CA HIS A 9 0.00 12.89 10.56
C HIS A 9 0.64 13.53 9.32
N GLY A 10 1.51 12.82 8.62
CA GLY A 10 2.21 13.33 7.45
C GLY A 10 2.45 12.22 6.42
N TYR A 11 3.64 12.24 5.84
CA TYR A 11 4.17 11.15 5.02
C TYR A 11 5.64 10.93 5.32
N ILE A 12 6.12 9.72 5.04
CA ILE A 12 7.54 9.38 5.01
C ILE A 12 7.93 9.07 3.57
N LYS A 13 9.08 9.60 3.16
CA LYS A 13 9.65 9.39 1.83
C LYS A 13 10.65 8.23 1.87
N GLY A 14 10.38 7.21 1.06
CA GLY A 14 11.28 6.10 0.78
C GLY A 14 11.92 6.22 -0.60
N THR A 15 13.10 5.65 -0.77
CA THR A 15 13.75 5.50 -2.08
C THR A 15 13.88 4.03 -2.39
N LEU A 16 13.38 3.59 -3.55
CA LEU A 16 13.58 2.24 -4.02
C LEU A 16 15.04 2.04 -4.41
N LYS A 17 15.70 1.06 -3.78
CA LYS A 17 17.10 0.75 -4.04
C LYS A 17 17.30 -0.29 -5.12
N TYR A 18 16.48 -1.33 -5.13
CA TYR A 18 16.46 -2.36 -6.16
C TYR A 18 15.24 -3.26 -6.00
N VAL A 19 14.88 -3.94 -7.09
CA VAL A 19 13.83 -4.96 -7.13
C VAL A 19 14.48 -6.33 -7.01
N ILE A 20 13.90 -7.19 -6.16
CA ILE A 20 14.40 -8.53 -5.84
C ILE A 20 13.39 -9.56 -6.34
N HIS A 21 13.86 -10.54 -7.10
CA HIS A 21 13.09 -11.72 -7.47
C HIS A 21 13.47 -12.89 -6.58
N TYR A 22 12.49 -13.50 -5.92
CA TYR A 22 12.68 -14.70 -5.10
C TYR A 22 12.12 -15.92 -5.84
N PRO A 23 12.84 -17.05 -5.90
CA PRO A 23 12.44 -18.25 -6.65
C PRO A 23 11.22 -19.02 -6.08
N GLY A 24 10.41 -18.41 -5.22
CA GLY A 24 9.16 -18.96 -4.70
C GLY A 24 8.02 -17.94 -4.67
N ARG A 25 8.19 -16.81 -5.37
CA ARG A 25 7.21 -15.73 -5.39
C ARG A 25 7.03 -15.21 -6.81
N SER A 26 5.77 -15.16 -7.24
CA SER A 26 5.34 -14.61 -8.51
C SER A 26 5.63 -13.11 -8.64
N ALA A 27 5.20 -12.34 -7.64
CA ALA A 27 5.43 -10.90 -7.61
C ALA A 27 6.83 -10.55 -7.09
N PRO A 28 7.57 -9.65 -7.77
CA PRO A 28 8.83 -9.13 -7.26
C PRO A 28 8.67 -8.37 -5.93
N LEU A 29 9.77 -8.23 -5.20
CA LEU A 29 9.86 -7.44 -3.99
C LEU A 29 10.67 -6.15 -4.24
N ALA A 30 10.10 -5.02 -3.89
CA ALA A 30 10.79 -3.74 -3.89
C ALA A 30 11.50 -3.51 -2.55
N LYS A 31 12.82 -3.35 -2.57
CA LYS A 31 13.58 -2.94 -1.38
C LYS A 31 13.59 -1.42 -1.28
N VAL A 32 12.83 -0.88 -0.34
CA VAL A 32 12.68 0.56 -0.14
C VAL A 32 13.42 0.98 1.13
N VAL A 33 14.23 2.02 1.00
CA VAL A 33 14.98 2.59 2.13
C VAL A 33 14.35 3.89 2.56
N PHE A 34 13.96 3.95 3.83
CA PHE A 34 13.46 5.13 4.52
C PHE A 34 14.53 5.70 5.44
N ARG A 35 14.43 7.00 5.73
CA ARG A 35 15.17 7.62 6.82
C ARG A 35 14.37 7.46 8.10
N ASP A 36 14.99 7.00 9.17
CA ASP A 36 14.35 6.92 10.47
C ASP A 36 13.97 8.34 10.94
N PRO A 37 12.71 8.57 11.38
CA PRO A 37 12.26 9.90 11.80
C PRO A 37 12.84 10.34 13.15
N TYR A 38 13.37 9.43 13.95
CA TYR A 38 13.86 9.69 15.31
C TYR A 38 15.37 9.46 15.48
N ARG A 39 15.99 8.63 14.64
CA ARG A 39 17.42 8.29 14.70
C ARG A 39 18.12 8.61 13.38
N PHE A 40 19.42 8.85 13.42
CA PHE A 40 20.25 9.00 12.20
C PHE A 40 20.57 7.63 11.57
N GLU A 41 19.51 6.87 11.24
CA GLU A 41 19.60 5.52 10.70
C GLU A 41 18.74 5.37 9.44
N LYS A 42 19.11 4.44 8.56
CA LYS A 42 18.33 4.07 7.39
C LYS A 42 17.56 2.78 7.70
N ARG A 43 16.24 2.84 7.66
CA ARG A 43 15.38 1.64 7.77
C ARG A 43 15.11 1.09 6.39
N THR A 44 15.32 -0.20 6.21
CA THR A 44 14.99 -0.87 4.96
C THR A 44 13.79 -1.76 5.15
N GLU A 45 12.79 -1.60 4.29
CA GLU A 45 11.55 -2.38 4.30
C GLU A 45 11.32 -3.01 2.91
N LEU A 46 10.63 -4.15 2.89
CA LEU A 46 10.32 -4.89 1.68
C LEU A 46 8.84 -4.74 1.33
N PHE A 47 8.57 -4.21 0.15
CA PHE A 47 7.21 -4.02 -0.38
C PHE A 47 6.98 -4.97 -1.55
N ILE A 48 5.71 -5.28 -1.81
CA ILE A 48 5.37 -5.89 -3.10
C ILE A 48 5.61 -4.84 -4.17
N ALA A 49 6.41 -5.18 -5.17
CA ALA A 49 6.61 -4.31 -6.32
C ALA A 49 5.33 -4.26 -7.14
N ALA A 50 4.78 -3.06 -7.40
CA ALA A 50 3.76 -2.91 -8.41
C ALA A 50 4.40 -2.92 -9.81
N GLU A 51 3.57 -3.09 -10.82
CA GLU A 51 4.01 -3.01 -12.20
C GLU A 51 4.50 -1.58 -12.53
N GLY A 52 5.62 -1.48 -13.25
CA GLY A 52 6.21 -0.18 -13.63
C GLY A 52 7.12 0.45 -12.57
N ILE A 53 7.30 -0.18 -11.41
CA ILE A 53 8.22 0.33 -10.40
C ILE A 53 9.68 0.23 -10.86
N HIS A 54 10.48 1.27 -10.62
CA HIS A 54 11.88 1.32 -11.05
C HIS A 54 12.85 1.77 -9.95
N THR A 55 14.13 1.40 -10.11
CA THR A 55 15.19 1.76 -9.17
C THR A 55 15.38 3.28 -9.13
N GLY A 56 15.46 3.83 -7.91
CA GLY A 56 15.55 5.28 -7.68
C GLY A 56 14.20 5.97 -7.50
N GLN A 57 13.08 5.30 -7.81
CA GLN A 57 11.75 5.85 -7.62
C GLN A 57 11.49 6.19 -6.14
N PHE A 58 10.78 7.29 -5.92
CA PHE A 58 10.33 7.67 -4.59
C PHE A 58 8.97 7.07 -4.28
N VAL A 59 8.88 6.46 -3.11
CA VAL A 59 7.64 5.91 -2.56
C VAL A 59 7.26 6.75 -1.35
N TYR A 60 6.02 7.16 -1.28
CA TYR A 60 5.51 7.98 -0.19
C TYR A 60 4.47 7.19 0.61
N CYS A 61 4.68 7.10 1.92
CA CYS A 61 3.79 6.38 2.82
C CYS A 61 3.22 7.34 3.86
N GLY A 62 1.89 7.47 3.94
CA GLY A 62 1.23 8.23 5.00
C GLY A 62 -0.03 8.96 4.57
N LYS A 63 -0.68 9.64 5.52
CA LYS A 63 -1.98 10.29 5.32
C LYS A 63 -1.95 11.43 4.30
N THR A 64 -0.86 12.19 4.22
CA THR A 64 -0.75 13.38 3.34
C THR A 64 0.03 13.11 2.07
N ALA A 65 0.40 11.85 1.80
CA ALA A 65 1.03 11.49 0.54
C ALA A 65 0.02 11.59 -0.62
N GLN A 66 0.54 11.90 -1.80
CA GLN A 66 -0.29 12.04 -3.01
C GLN A 66 -0.76 10.66 -3.52
N LEU A 67 -1.93 10.63 -4.15
CA LEU A 67 -2.49 9.44 -4.78
C LEU A 67 -1.75 9.10 -6.08
N ASN A 68 -0.57 8.51 -5.95
CA ASN A 68 0.24 8.01 -7.06
C ASN A 68 0.48 6.51 -6.90
N ILE A 69 0.84 5.86 -8.00
CA ILE A 69 1.26 4.45 -8.03
C ILE A 69 2.38 4.23 -7.01
N ASP A 70 2.36 3.08 -6.35
CA ASP A 70 3.29 2.63 -5.31
C ASP A 70 3.21 3.36 -3.96
N ASN A 71 2.46 4.46 -3.87
CA ASN A 71 2.27 5.14 -2.59
C ASN A 71 1.36 4.33 -1.67
N MET A 72 1.67 4.37 -0.38
CA MET A 72 0.86 3.74 0.67
C MET A 72 0.06 4.80 1.41
N LEU A 73 -1.26 4.75 1.25
CA LEU A 73 -2.17 5.74 1.81
C LEU A 73 -3.27 5.03 2.61
N PRO A 74 -3.92 5.71 3.57
CA PRO A 74 -5.19 5.26 4.11
C PRO A 74 -6.25 5.16 3.00
N VAL A 75 -7.15 4.18 3.08
CA VAL A 75 -8.22 3.99 2.07
C VAL A 75 -9.31 5.06 2.12
N GLY A 76 -9.49 5.72 3.25
CA GLY A 76 -10.48 6.80 3.43
C GLY A 76 -10.41 7.93 2.39
N PRO A 77 -9.26 8.63 2.27
CA PRO A 77 -9.12 9.75 1.34
C PRO A 77 -9.02 9.36 -0.14
N MET A 78 -9.07 8.07 -0.49
CA MET A 78 -8.96 7.65 -1.89
C MET A 78 -10.27 7.88 -2.65
N THR A 79 -10.15 8.24 -3.93
CA THR A 79 -11.31 8.41 -4.82
C THR A 79 -12.05 7.08 -5.01
N GLU A 80 -13.37 7.12 -5.07
CA GLU A 80 -14.17 5.93 -5.40
C GLU A 80 -13.77 5.37 -6.77
N GLY A 81 -13.74 4.04 -6.90
CA GLY A 81 -13.22 3.36 -8.07
C GLY A 81 -11.70 3.13 -8.06
N THR A 82 -10.95 3.71 -7.10
CA THR A 82 -9.51 3.46 -6.98
C THR A 82 -9.22 1.97 -6.76
N ILE A 83 -8.23 1.48 -7.49
CA ILE A 83 -7.72 0.11 -7.40
C ILE A 83 -6.54 0.10 -6.43
N VAL A 84 -6.59 -0.79 -5.44
CA VAL A 84 -5.56 -0.91 -4.41
C VAL A 84 -5.15 -2.36 -4.21
N CYS A 85 -3.94 -2.58 -3.71
CA CYS A 85 -3.43 -3.89 -3.29
C CYS A 85 -2.91 -3.84 -1.86
N CYS A 86 -2.58 -5.00 -1.30
CA CYS A 86 -2.02 -5.11 0.05
C CYS A 86 -2.83 -4.33 1.09
N LEU A 87 -4.16 -4.46 1.02
CA LEU A 87 -5.06 -3.73 1.89
C LEU A 87 -5.03 -4.31 3.29
N GLU A 88 -4.88 -3.43 4.29
CA GLU A 88 -4.96 -3.81 5.68
C GLU A 88 -6.40 -4.24 6.04
N GLU A 89 -6.56 -5.37 6.73
CA GLU A 89 -7.86 -5.78 7.29
C GLU A 89 -8.11 -5.04 8.61
N LYS A 90 -7.06 -4.86 9.41
CA LYS A 90 -7.02 -4.03 10.61
C LYS A 90 -5.87 -3.03 10.52
N PRO A 91 -5.98 -1.82 11.08
CA PRO A 91 -4.92 -0.83 11.00
C PRO A 91 -3.59 -1.40 11.51
N GLY A 92 -2.56 -1.36 10.67
CA GLY A 92 -1.22 -1.84 11.02
C GLY A 92 -0.97 -3.35 10.84
N ASP A 93 -1.90 -4.11 10.26
CA ASP A 93 -1.70 -5.54 9.99
C ASP A 93 -0.86 -5.85 8.73
N ARG A 94 -0.32 -4.80 8.09
CA ARG A 94 0.65 -4.87 6.99
C ARG A 94 0.11 -5.52 5.70
N GLY A 95 -1.17 -5.35 5.41
CA GLY A 95 -1.71 -5.63 4.09
C GLY A 95 -2.07 -7.09 3.89
N LYS A 96 -3.03 -7.56 4.69
CA LYS A 96 -3.48 -8.97 4.70
C LYS A 96 -4.38 -9.33 3.52
N LEU A 97 -5.07 -8.37 2.92
CA LEU A 97 -6.00 -8.57 1.82
C LEU A 97 -5.35 -8.22 0.47
N ALA A 98 -5.72 -8.94 -0.58
CA ALA A 98 -5.22 -8.71 -1.95
C ALA A 98 -3.68 -8.61 -2.04
N ARG A 99 -3.00 -9.57 -1.40
CA ARG A 99 -1.53 -9.70 -1.40
C ARG A 99 -1.01 -10.58 -2.55
N ALA A 100 -1.84 -11.47 -3.05
CA ALA A 100 -1.48 -12.37 -4.14
C ALA A 100 -1.38 -11.60 -5.48
N SER A 101 -0.54 -12.12 -6.37
CA SER A 101 -0.44 -11.65 -7.75
C SER A 101 -1.82 -11.73 -8.43
N GLY A 102 -2.17 -10.71 -9.22
CA GLY A 102 -3.43 -10.53 -9.92
C GLY A 102 -4.58 -9.95 -9.07
N ASN A 103 -4.47 -10.02 -7.74
CA ASN A 103 -5.56 -9.62 -6.86
C ASN A 103 -5.51 -8.12 -6.55
N TYR A 104 -6.68 -7.48 -6.64
CA TYR A 104 -6.87 -6.09 -6.27
C TYR A 104 -8.17 -5.91 -5.50
N VAL A 105 -8.26 -4.79 -4.79
CA VAL A 105 -9.45 -4.33 -4.11
C VAL A 105 -9.89 -3.04 -4.76
N THR A 106 -11.19 -2.89 -4.99
CA THR A 106 -11.77 -1.64 -5.48
C THR A 106 -12.40 -0.88 -4.31
N VAL A 107 -12.04 0.40 -4.18
CA VAL A 107 -12.72 1.32 -3.26
C VAL A 107 -14.11 1.62 -3.81
N ILE A 108 -15.17 1.26 -3.09
CA ILE A 108 -16.55 1.50 -3.55
C ILE A 108 -17.05 2.84 -3.03
N SER A 109 -17.01 3.04 -1.72
CA SER A 109 -17.48 4.27 -1.11
C SER A 109 -16.81 4.55 0.23
N TYR A 110 -16.71 5.84 0.57
CA TYR A 110 -16.19 6.31 1.84
C TYR A 110 -17.28 7.03 2.63
N ASN A 111 -17.50 6.60 3.88
CA ASN A 111 -18.41 7.27 4.80
C ASN A 111 -17.58 8.06 5.85
N PRO A 112 -17.55 9.40 5.78
CA PRO A 112 -16.74 10.23 6.68
C PRO A 112 -17.26 10.26 8.12
N GLU A 113 -18.57 10.13 8.32
CA GLU A 113 -19.19 10.16 9.67
C GLU A 113 -18.79 8.92 10.48
N THR A 114 -18.87 7.75 9.86
CA THR A 114 -18.54 6.47 10.49
C THR A 114 -17.06 6.10 10.40
N LYS A 115 -16.27 6.85 9.60
CA LYS A 115 -14.85 6.57 9.30
C LYS A 115 -14.64 5.15 8.76
N LYS A 116 -15.59 4.69 7.93
CA LYS A 116 -15.57 3.37 7.31
C LYS A 116 -15.57 3.49 5.79
N THR A 117 -14.85 2.58 5.15
CA THR A 117 -14.77 2.47 3.69
C THR A 117 -15.34 1.13 3.29
N LEU A 118 -16.26 1.16 2.32
CA LEU A 118 -16.78 -0.03 1.66
C LEU A 118 -15.84 -0.38 0.51
N VAL A 119 -15.35 -1.62 0.50
CA VAL A 119 -14.45 -2.12 -0.53
C VAL A 119 -14.98 -3.40 -1.17
N LYS A 120 -14.63 -3.63 -2.43
CA LYS A 120 -14.88 -4.89 -3.14
C LYS A 120 -13.63 -5.76 -3.08
N LEU A 121 -13.74 -6.93 -2.47
CA LEU A 121 -12.65 -7.90 -2.38
C LEU A 121 -12.43 -8.61 -3.74
N PRO A 122 -11.26 -9.25 -3.95
CA PRO A 122 -11.01 -10.06 -5.15
C PRO A 122 -12.05 -11.17 -5.37
N SER A 123 -12.67 -11.68 -4.31
CA SER A 123 -13.75 -12.67 -4.38
C SER A 123 -15.08 -12.11 -4.93
N GLY A 124 -15.16 -10.80 -5.17
CA GLY A 124 -16.39 -10.09 -5.53
C GLY A 124 -17.25 -9.68 -4.33
N SER A 125 -16.98 -10.20 -3.14
CA SER A 125 -17.70 -9.85 -1.91
C SER A 125 -17.41 -8.40 -1.48
N LYS A 126 -18.42 -7.72 -0.94
CA LYS A 126 -18.26 -6.39 -0.35
C LYS A 126 -17.86 -6.53 1.11
N LYS A 127 -16.92 -5.71 1.57
CA LYS A 127 -16.49 -5.67 2.97
C LYS A 127 -16.36 -4.23 3.44
N VAL A 128 -16.84 -3.97 4.66
CA VAL A 128 -16.65 -2.68 5.32
C VAL A 128 -15.40 -2.76 6.18
N ILE A 129 -14.49 -1.81 6.00
CA ILE A 129 -13.23 -1.71 6.73
C ILE A 129 -13.04 -0.32 7.32
N SER A 130 -12.12 -0.19 8.27
CA SER A 130 -11.74 1.12 8.80
C SER A 130 -11.05 1.95 7.73
N SER A 131 -11.45 3.21 7.57
CA SER A 131 -10.85 4.13 6.61
C SER A 131 -9.39 4.48 6.93
N ALA A 132 -8.94 4.20 8.16
CA ALA A 132 -7.55 4.36 8.59
C ALA A 132 -6.65 3.19 8.15
N ASN A 133 -7.22 2.08 7.67
CA ASN A 133 -6.46 0.98 7.10
C ASN A 133 -5.65 1.48 5.91
N ARG A 134 -4.39 1.06 5.80
CA ARG A 134 -3.54 1.43 4.66
C ARG A 134 -3.69 0.44 3.52
N SER A 135 -3.44 0.92 2.31
CA SER A 135 -3.25 0.08 1.14
C SER A 135 -2.24 0.72 0.20
N GLY A 136 -1.55 -0.12 -0.57
CA GLY A 136 -0.75 0.35 -1.70
C GLY A 136 -1.68 0.75 -2.85
N VAL A 137 -1.48 1.93 -3.41
CA VAL A 137 -2.15 2.37 -4.63
C VAL A 137 -1.48 1.67 -5.81
N VAL A 138 -2.30 1.04 -6.64
CA VAL A 138 -1.82 0.30 -7.80
C VAL A 138 -2.61 0.75 -9.03
N VAL A 139 -1.89 1.14 -10.09
CA VAL A 139 -2.48 1.25 -11.43
C VAL A 139 -1.96 0.04 -12.21
N GLY A 140 -2.84 -0.91 -12.53
CA GLY A 140 -2.47 -2.14 -13.24
C GLY A 140 -2.16 -3.28 -12.27
N ALA A 141 -2.83 -4.43 -12.45
CA ALA A 141 -2.75 -5.59 -11.57
C ALA A 141 -1.32 -5.88 -11.05
N CYS A 142 -1.20 -6.33 -9.80
CA CYS A 142 0.03 -6.99 -9.36
C CYS A 142 0.32 -8.10 -10.38
N SER A 143 1.35 -7.97 -11.24
CA SER A 143 1.37 -8.70 -12.51
C SER A 143 1.13 -10.21 -12.32
N PRO A 144 0.26 -10.85 -13.12
CA PRO A 144 0.03 -12.29 -13.05
C PRO A 144 1.33 -13.04 -13.38
N SER A 145 1.67 -14.06 -12.61
CA SER A 145 2.58 -15.10 -13.10
C SER A 145 1.75 -16.27 -13.59
N TYR A 146 2.01 -16.70 -14.82
CA TYR A 146 1.94 -18.11 -15.17
C TYR A 146 3.07 -18.86 -14.48
#